data_AF-A0A2U0S6T1-F1
#
_entry.id   AF-A0A2U0S6T1-F1
#
_cell.length_a   1.000
_cell.length_b   1.000
_cell.length_c   1.000
_cell.angle_alpha   90.00
_cell.angle_beta   90.00
_cell.angle_gamma   90.00
#
_symmetry.space_group_name_H-M   'P 1'
#
loop_
_entity.id
_entity.type
_entity.pdbx_description
1 polymer ?
#
loop_
_entity_poly.entity_id
_entity_poly.type
_entity_poly.pdbx_seq_one_letter_code
_entity_poly.pdbx_strand_id
1 'polypeptide(L)'
;MIILAIVSNLVLWNYEMNQVDWEKIKENISITNVEDGIYSSWFVAQSEYVVTSGSRTNGDYTGTQTIDGNYESFSETASGGSGETLIDGESFEDTWPPAGWSATGNWAQESNYAHDGTFSADFDGSGGGESGYLTSPSMNCLGTDAITVDFWWNDRALDDGDFMLQYYDGSSWNTHQDLNQEASGNGWHHYTETLTDSQYFVSDFQIRWFADNVWSGESAHVDEVTVSKDSSASVYSLDLNGSFVIDLGTYPPEDIKSIEIYLRFRADDAGENWILKAYNLVTSTYSNVGFNSTEGYTPTLGWDYYAVEITDGWQNYVQGDGTIDVKLVDEGVDSIQTEVRIDFLGARVKTYGTRCTFQNVGGLTVHLVSLWITNSTDHQRYDINIYLNSAETKPYLRDDITLPTGGYTVKVVTERGNTAVYSGS
;
A
#
# COMPACT_ATOMS: atom_id res chain seq x y z
N MET A 1 -69.39 19.47 -44.01
CA MET A 1 -68.95 20.55 -44.92
C MET A 1 -69.11 21.86 -44.19
N ILE A 2 -68.01 22.41 -43.67
CA ILE A 2 -67.94 23.79 -43.17
C ILE A 2 -66.94 24.48 -44.12
N ILE A 3 -67.39 25.54 -44.78
CA ILE A 3 -66.55 26.39 -45.63
C ILE A 3 -66.00 27.51 -44.75
N LEU A 4 -64.68 27.58 -44.63
CA LEU A 4 -63.96 28.74 -44.09
C LEU A 4 -63.34 29.48 -45.27
N ALA A 5 -63.75 30.72 -45.50
CA ALA A 5 -63.13 31.60 -46.49
C ALA A 5 -62.06 32.46 -45.79
N ILE A 6 -60.81 32.33 -46.23
CA ILE A 6 -59.73 33.28 -45.92
C ILE A 6 -59.22 33.86 -47.24
N VAL A 7 -59.27 35.19 -47.33
CA VAL A 7 -58.71 35.97 -48.43
C VAL A 7 -57.26 36.27 -48.07
N SER A 8 -56.31 35.53 -48.63
CA SER A 8 -54.89 35.88 -48.84
C SER A 8 -54.11 34.62 -49.24
N ASN A 9 -53.04 34.78 -50.02
CA ASN A 9 -52.16 33.74 -50.54
C ASN A 9 -51.50 32.90 -49.43
N LEU A 10 -52.24 32.02 -48.77
CA LEU A 10 -51.75 31.08 -47.78
C LEU A 10 -52.10 29.67 -48.25
N VAL A 11 -51.11 28.94 -48.74
CA VAL A 11 -51.24 27.51 -49.01
C VAL A 11 -51.10 26.78 -47.68
N LEU A 12 -52.23 26.51 -47.03
CA LEU A 12 -52.29 25.59 -45.88
C LEU A 12 -52.22 24.16 -46.42
N TRP A 13 -51.06 23.52 -46.29
CA TRP A 13 -50.98 22.07 -46.42
C TRP A 13 -51.67 21.46 -45.20
N ASN A 14 -52.79 20.79 -45.42
CA ASN A 14 -53.43 20.01 -44.38
C ASN A 14 -52.65 18.69 -44.25
N TYR A 15 -51.78 18.58 -43.24
CA TYR A 15 -51.12 17.33 -42.91
C TYR A 15 -52.12 16.46 -42.15
N GLU A 16 -52.71 15.46 -42.82
CA GLU A 16 -53.45 14.42 -42.11
C GLU A 16 -52.44 13.50 -41.40
N MET A 17 -52.30 13.71 -40.10
CA MET A 17 -51.46 12.86 -39.24
C MET A 17 -52.02 11.44 -39.28
N ASN A 18 -51.25 10.52 -39.87
CA ASN A 18 -51.65 9.12 -39.90
C ASN A 18 -51.41 8.46 -38.52
N GLN A 19 -51.92 7.25 -38.33
CA GLN A 19 -51.78 6.55 -37.05
C GLN A 19 -50.30 6.38 -36.62
N VAL A 20 -49.40 6.14 -37.57
CA VAL A 20 -47.96 5.97 -37.29
C VAL A 20 -47.36 7.27 -36.76
N ASP A 21 -47.72 8.42 -37.33
CA ASP A 21 -47.24 9.72 -36.87
C ASP A 21 -47.72 10.03 -35.44
N TRP A 22 -48.97 9.67 -35.13
CA TRP A 22 -49.52 9.84 -33.79
C TRP A 22 -48.85 8.93 -32.75
N GLU A 23 -48.57 7.67 -33.12
CA GLU A 23 -47.83 6.74 -32.25
C GLU A 23 -46.40 7.22 -32.02
N LYS A 24 -45.70 7.69 -33.07
CA LYS A 24 -44.36 8.29 -32.94
C LYS A 24 -44.37 9.47 -31.97
N ILE A 25 -45.35 10.36 -32.03
CA ILE A 25 -45.41 11.51 -31.10
C ILE A 25 -45.55 11.06 -29.63
N LYS A 26 -46.08 9.86 -29.38
CA LYS A 26 -46.27 9.30 -28.04
C LYS A 26 -45.10 8.49 -27.51
N GLU A 27 -44.17 8.08 -28.37
CA GLU A 27 -42.92 7.47 -27.95
C GLU A 27 -41.94 8.56 -27.52
N ASN A 28 -41.59 8.58 -26.24
CA ASN A 28 -40.61 9.52 -25.72
C ASN A 28 -39.59 8.73 -24.89
N ILE A 29 -38.36 8.70 -25.39
CA ILE A 29 -37.27 7.93 -24.81
C ILE A 29 -36.11 8.84 -24.45
N SER A 30 -35.37 8.49 -23.41
CA SER A 30 -34.13 9.13 -23.02
C SER A 30 -33.07 8.09 -22.68
N ILE A 31 -31.81 8.46 -22.88
CA ILE A 31 -30.66 7.75 -22.33
C ILE A 31 -30.24 8.55 -21.10
N THR A 32 -30.45 7.98 -19.93
CA THR A 32 -30.26 8.68 -18.65
C THR A 32 -28.83 8.56 -18.11
N ASN A 33 -28.12 7.50 -18.51
CA ASN A 33 -26.74 7.27 -18.12
C ASN A 33 -26.04 6.35 -19.14
N VAL A 34 -24.74 6.56 -19.33
CA VAL A 34 -23.85 5.68 -20.10
C VAL A 34 -22.55 5.55 -19.33
N GLU A 35 -22.16 4.32 -19.01
CA GLU A 35 -20.96 4.02 -18.23
C GLU A 35 -20.06 3.03 -18.99
N ASP A 36 -18.76 3.26 -18.91
CA ASP A 36 -17.72 2.35 -19.39
C ASP A 36 -17.36 1.34 -18.29
N GLY A 37 -17.28 0.08 -18.70
CA GLY A 37 -17.03 -1.06 -17.86
C GLY A 37 -18.21 -1.46 -16.97
N ILE A 38 -18.15 -2.67 -16.45
CA ILE A 38 -19.14 -3.22 -15.53
C ILE A 38 -18.42 -3.54 -14.23
N TYR A 39 -18.87 -2.95 -13.14
CA TYR A 39 -18.34 -3.28 -11.83
C TYR A 39 -19.01 -4.54 -11.28
N SER A 40 -18.22 -5.42 -10.69
CA SER A 40 -18.74 -6.50 -9.86
C SER A 40 -19.40 -5.95 -8.58
N SER A 41 -20.04 -6.85 -7.84
CA SER A 41 -20.27 -6.60 -6.41
C SER A 41 -18.94 -6.50 -5.67
N TRP A 42 -18.94 -5.91 -4.48
CA TRP A 42 -17.76 -5.81 -3.63
C TRP A 42 -17.35 -7.18 -3.10
N PHE A 43 -16.06 -7.50 -3.23
CA PHE A 43 -15.39 -8.55 -2.50
C PHE A 43 -14.81 -7.93 -1.22
N VAL A 44 -15.25 -8.44 -0.08
CA VAL A 44 -14.91 -7.93 1.26
C VAL A 44 -13.99 -8.91 1.99
N ALA A 45 -13.37 -8.45 3.07
CA ALA A 45 -12.44 -9.26 3.87
C ALA A 45 -13.12 -10.56 4.34
N GLN A 46 -12.42 -11.69 4.18
CA GLN A 46 -12.91 -13.01 4.58
C GLN A 46 -12.36 -13.46 5.95
N SER A 47 -11.38 -12.73 6.46
CA SER A 47 -10.72 -12.98 7.74
C SER A 47 -10.26 -11.65 8.35
N GLU A 48 -9.76 -11.73 9.58
CA GLU A 48 -9.22 -10.59 10.29
C GLU A 48 -8.06 -9.91 9.56
N TYR A 49 -7.96 -8.59 9.71
CA TYR A 49 -6.80 -7.84 9.24
C TYR A 49 -5.55 -8.23 10.02
N VAL A 50 -4.44 -8.42 9.30
CA VAL A 50 -3.12 -8.63 9.89
C VAL A 50 -2.50 -7.27 10.16
N VAL A 51 -2.38 -6.92 11.44
CA VAL A 51 -1.75 -5.68 11.91
C VAL A 51 -0.25 -5.94 12.11
N THR A 52 0.59 -5.33 11.28
CA THR A 52 2.06 -5.47 11.35
C THR A 52 2.72 -4.31 12.11
N SER A 53 2.07 -3.15 12.16
CA SER A 53 2.37 -2.04 13.07
C SER A 53 1.05 -1.46 13.56
N GLY A 54 0.96 -1.04 14.82
CA GLY A 54 -0.29 -0.61 15.43
C GLY A 54 -0.99 -1.71 16.23
N SER A 55 -2.23 -1.44 16.63
CA SER A 55 -3.08 -2.40 17.31
C SER A 55 -4.55 -2.21 16.96
N ARG A 56 -5.30 -3.31 16.93
CA ARG A 56 -6.77 -3.23 16.90
C ARG A 56 -7.29 -2.89 18.28
N THR A 57 -8.14 -1.87 18.37
CA THR A 57 -8.72 -1.40 19.63
C THR A 57 -10.18 -1.83 19.82
N ASN A 58 -10.93 -2.06 18.74
CA ASN A 58 -12.34 -2.49 18.81
C ASN A 58 -12.84 -3.10 17.49
N GLY A 59 -13.86 -3.96 17.56
CA GLY A 59 -14.53 -4.55 16.41
C GLY A 59 -13.82 -5.80 15.85
N ASP A 60 -14.29 -6.23 14.69
CA ASP A 60 -13.70 -7.29 13.87
C ASP A 60 -14.03 -7.02 12.39
N TYR A 61 -13.38 -7.75 11.49
CA TYR A 61 -13.54 -7.61 10.04
C TYR A 61 -14.99 -7.72 9.53
N THR A 62 -15.94 -8.29 10.29
CA THR A 62 -17.36 -8.32 9.86
C THR A 62 -17.98 -6.93 9.88
N GLY A 63 -17.47 -6.05 10.75
CA GLY A 63 -17.83 -4.64 10.80
C GLY A 63 -17.33 -3.82 9.61
N THR A 64 -16.51 -4.37 8.72
CA THR A 64 -15.99 -3.64 7.54
C THR A 64 -16.61 -4.11 6.22
N GLN A 65 -17.67 -4.93 6.25
CA GLN A 65 -18.24 -5.57 5.06
C GLN A 65 -19.32 -4.73 4.37
N THR A 66 -19.96 -3.79 5.09
CA THR A 66 -21.04 -2.96 4.55
C THR A 66 -20.99 -1.57 5.15
N ILE A 67 -21.35 -0.56 4.36
CA ILE A 67 -21.46 0.82 4.85
C ILE A 67 -22.75 0.97 5.66
N ASP A 68 -22.68 0.73 6.96
CA ASP A 68 -23.85 0.75 7.86
C ASP A 68 -23.61 1.43 9.22
N GLY A 69 -22.39 1.90 9.48
CA GLY A 69 -21.99 2.54 10.73
C GLY A 69 -21.44 1.57 11.77
N ASN A 70 -21.41 0.27 11.50
CA ASN A 70 -20.54 -0.67 12.22
C ASN A 70 -19.12 -0.51 11.68
N TYR A 71 -18.13 -0.53 12.55
CA TYR A 71 -16.74 -0.31 12.14
C TYR A 71 -15.78 -1.05 13.04
N GLU A 72 -14.60 -1.30 12.48
CA GLU A 72 -13.43 -1.73 13.22
C GLU A 72 -12.55 -0.53 13.53
N SER A 73 -11.87 -0.55 14.68
CA SER A 73 -11.03 0.56 15.15
C SER A 73 -9.61 0.06 15.39
N PHE A 74 -8.66 0.86 14.93
CA PHE A 74 -7.23 0.62 15.03
C PHE A 74 -6.57 1.85 15.60
N SER A 75 -5.48 1.66 16.31
CA SER A 75 -4.64 2.74 16.81
C SER A 75 -3.21 2.47 16.43
N GLU A 76 -2.52 3.52 16.01
CA GLU A 76 -1.09 3.47 15.77
C GLU A 76 -0.33 3.01 17.01
N THR A 77 0.88 2.50 16.79
CA THR A 77 1.79 2.17 17.88
C THR A 77 3.04 3.02 17.75
N ALA A 78 3.52 3.51 18.90
CA ALA A 78 4.77 4.25 18.96
C ALA A 78 5.93 3.34 18.56
N SER A 79 6.75 3.85 17.65
CA SER A 79 8.10 3.41 17.35
C SER A 79 9.04 4.58 17.68
N GLY A 80 10.26 4.32 18.15
CA GLY A 80 11.13 5.41 18.60
C GLY A 80 10.67 6.10 19.89
N GLY A 81 10.60 5.36 20.99
CA GLY A 81 10.68 5.92 22.34
C GLY A 81 12.09 5.76 22.89
N SER A 82 12.41 6.36 24.04
CA SER A 82 13.69 6.14 24.70
C SER A 82 13.95 4.64 24.91
N GLY A 83 15.08 4.12 24.45
CA GLY A 83 15.58 2.78 24.70
C GLY A 83 15.14 1.71 23.70
N GLU A 84 14.87 2.05 22.42
CA GLU A 84 14.68 1.02 21.39
C GLU A 84 15.96 0.19 21.27
N THR A 85 15.87 -1.10 21.60
CA THR A 85 17.02 -2.02 21.60
C THR A 85 17.19 -2.64 20.21
N LEU A 86 18.35 -2.43 19.59
CA LEU A 86 18.74 -2.87 18.25
C LEU A 86 19.57 -4.15 18.28
N ILE A 87 20.43 -4.29 19.30
CA ILE A 87 21.12 -5.52 19.67
C ILE A 87 20.88 -5.69 21.18
N ASP A 88 20.43 -6.87 21.60
CA ASP A 88 20.01 -7.16 22.97
C ASP A 88 20.94 -8.22 23.58
N GLY A 89 22.06 -7.77 24.18
CA GLY A 89 23.01 -8.64 24.89
C GLY A 89 23.54 -9.80 24.04
N GLU A 90 24.11 -9.51 22.86
CA GLU A 90 24.78 -10.56 22.08
C GLU A 90 25.97 -11.11 22.88
N SER A 91 25.79 -12.33 23.39
CA SER A 91 26.72 -13.07 24.25
C SER A 91 27.53 -14.11 23.49
N PHE A 92 27.31 -14.27 22.18
CA PHE A 92 28.02 -15.23 21.35
C PHE A 92 27.89 -16.68 21.84
N GLU A 93 26.81 -17.06 22.53
CA GLU A 93 26.59 -18.45 23.01
C GLU A 93 26.08 -19.40 21.92
N ASP A 94 25.53 -18.84 20.84
CA ASP A 94 24.88 -19.60 19.77
C ASP A 94 25.85 -19.93 18.60
N THR A 95 25.41 -19.78 17.35
CA THR A 95 26.20 -20.09 16.17
C THR A 95 27.22 -19.01 15.86
N TRP A 96 28.40 -19.39 15.36
CA TRP A 96 29.46 -18.46 14.97
C TRP A 96 29.60 -18.26 13.44
N PRO A 97 29.67 -17.02 12.93
CA PRO A 97 29.25 -15.79 13.63
C PRO A 97 27.73 -15.79 13.85
N PRO A 98 27.21 -15.02 14.84
CA PRO A 98 25.77 -14.90 15.05
C PRO A 98 25.04 -14.36 13.81
N ALA A 99 23.73 -14.53 13.76
CA ALA A 99 22.94 -14.12 12.59
C ALA A 99 23.10 -12.62 12.31
N GLY A 100 23.49 -12.27 11.08
CA GLY A 100 23.71 -10.89 10.65
C GLY A 100 25.08 -10.30 11.02
N TRP A 101 25.84 -10.96 11.91
CA TRP A 101 27.21 -10.60 12.22
C TRP A 101 28.18 -11.13 11.16
N SER A 102 29.33 -10.47 11.04
CA SER A 102 30.42 -10.90 10.17
C SER A 102 31.73 -10.90 10.93
N ALA A 103 32.43 -12.04 10.94
CA ALA A 103 33.78 -12.19 11.45
C ALA A 103 34.76 -12.46 10.30
N THR A 104 35.91 -11.78 10.29
CA THR A 104 36.98 -11.97 9.30
C THR A 104 38.32 -12.14 10.00
N GLY A 105 39.30 -12.74 9.32
CA GLY A 105 40.59 -13.06 9.93
C GLY A 105 40.47 -14.21 10.93
N ASN A 106 41.08 -14.08 12.11
CA ASN A 106 41.10 -15.15 13.12
C ASN A 106 40.14 -14.90 14.28
N TRP A 107 39.16 -14.01 14.13
CA TRP A 107 38.08 -13.87 15.11
C TRP A 107 37.30 -15.19 15.24
N ALA A 108 37.12 -15.66 16.47
CA ALA A 108 36.46 -16.92 16.79
C ALA A 108 35.53 -16.81 18.00
N GLN A 109 34.60 -17.77 18.11
CA GLN A 109 33.87 -18.03 19.35
C GLN A 109 34.72 -18.96 20.22
N GLU A 110 35.16 -18.51 21.40
CA GLU A 110 36.00 -19.31 22.29
C GLU A 110 35.45 -19.37 23.72
N SER A 111 35.88 -20.38 24.50
CA SER A 111 35.44 -20.63 25.88
C SER A 111 36.55 -20.47 26.92
N ASN A 112 37.69 -19.93 26.49
CA ASN A 112 38.85 -19.64 27.33
C ASN A 112 38.57 -18.44 28.27
N TYR A 113 37.80 -17.45 27.79
CA TYR A 113 37.31 -16.30 28.54
C TYR A 113 35.90 -15.96 28.07
N ALA A 114 34.99 -15.78 29.01
CA ALA A 114 33.65 -15.24 28.78
C ALA A 114 33.30 -14.30 29.95
N HIS A 115 32.56 -13.24 29.68
CA HIS A 115 32.08 -12.34 30.72
C HIS A 115 30.85 -12.92 31.40
N ASP A 116 29.88 -13.37 30.60
CA ASP A 116 28.76 -14.21 31.02
C ASP A 116 28.71 -15.49 30.17
N GLY A 117 28.01 -16.53 30.64
CA GLY A 117 27.88 -17.76 29.87
C GLY A 117 29.17 -18.59 29.74
N THR A 118 29.37 -19.15 28.55
CA THR A 118 30.44 -20.09 28.20
C THR A 118 31.39 -19.54 27.15
N PHE A 119 30.90 -18.71 26.24
CA PHE A 119 31.60 -18.25 25.05
C PHE A 119 31.71 -16.73 25.00
N SER A 120 32.72 -16.22 24.30
CA SER A 120 32.77 -14.82 23.86
C SER A 120 33.40 -14.74 22.48
N ALA A 121 33.33 -13.56 21.86
CA ALA A 121 34.05 -13.30 20.63
C ALA A 121 35.52 -12.99 20.96
N ASP A 122 36.43 -13.84 20.50
CA ASP A 122 37.85 -13.84 20.81
C ASP A 122 38.68 -13.49 19.56
N PHE A 123 39.77 -12.76 19.79
CA PHE A 123 40.96 -12.82 18.96
C PHE A 123 42.24 -13.12 19.76
N ASP A 124 42.82 -14.31 19.52
CA ASP A 124 44.12 -14.75 20.01
C ASP A 124 45.27 -14.16 19.18
N GLY A 125 46.21 -13.49 19.87
CA GLY A 125 47.38 -12.88 19.23
C GLY A 125 48.26 -13.87 18.50
N SER A 126 48.66 -13.53 17.27
CA SER A 126 49.40 -14.43 16.37
C SER A 126 50.72 -13.86 15.83
N GLY A 127 51.17 -12.70 16.37
CA GLY A 127 52.52 -12.18 16.15
C GLY A 127 52.63 -11.01 15.16
N GLY A 128 51.82 -9.97 15.38
CA GLY A 128 51.88 -8.68 14.68
C GLY A 128 50.88 -8.51 13.51
N GLY A 129 50.31 -7.31 13.37
CA GLY A 129 49.34 -6.95 12.32
C GLY A 129 47.86 -7.09 12.71
N GLU A 130 46.98 -6.63 11.81
CA GLU A 130 45.53 -6.56 12.04
C GLU A 130 44.85 -7.95 12.10
N SER A 131 43.93 -8.11 13.04
CA SER A 131 43.17 -9.35 13.31
C SER A 131 42.16 -9.75 12.24
N GLY A 132 41.81 -8.82 11.34
CA GLY A 132 40.50 -8.79 10.70
C GLY A 132 39.47 -8.08 11.60
N TYR A 133 38.19 -8.24 11.29
CA TYR A 133 37.10 -7.49 11.91
C TYR A 133 36.00 -8.41 12.42
N LEU A 134 35.50 -8.12 13.63
CA LEU A 134 34.19 -8.55 14.11
C LEU A 134 33.22 -7.39 13.90
N THR A 135 32.20 -7.58 13.06
CA THR A 135 31.27 -6.53 12.65
C THR A 135 29.83 -6.91 12.99
N SER A 136 29.10 -5.99 13.60
CA SER A 136 27.68 -6.14 13.94
C SER A 136 26.78 -6.24 12.70
N PRO A 137 25.51 -6.65 12.84
CA PRO A 137 24.49 -6.43 11.83
C PRO A 137 24.31 -4.93 11.53
N SER A 138 23.75 -4.63 10.36
CA SER A 138 23.35 -3.28 9.96
C SER A 138 22.08 -2.85 10.70
N MET A 139 22.10 -1.65 11.27
CA MET A 139 21.04 -1.11 12.12
C MET A 139 20.52 0.22 11.58
N ASN A 140 19.19 0.37 11.54
CA ASN A 140 18.56 1.61 11.11
C ASN A 140 18.47 2.61 12.28
N CYS A 141 19.32 3.64 12.21
CA CYS A 141 19.38 4.75 13.16
C CYS A 141 18.94 6.09 12.54
N LEU A 142 18.22 6.08 11.40
CA LEU A 142 17.63 7.31 10.85
C LEU A 142 16.60 7.89 11.83
N GLY A 143 16.59 9.22 11.95
CA GLY A 143 15.59 9.94 12.75
C GLY A 143 15.77 9.79 14.26
N THR A 144 16.88 9.20 14.71
CA THR A 144 17.23 9.10 16.13
C THR A 144 17.94 10.37 16.61
N ASP A 145 17.93 10.61 17.92
CA ASP A 145 18.68 11.69 18.58
C ASP A 145 19.89 11.19 19.36
N ALA A 146 19.89 9.92 19.74
CA ALA A 146 21.06 9.27 20.32
C ALA A 146 21.11 7.77 20.00
N ILE A 147 22.32 7.20 19.98
CA ILE A 147 22.58 5.76 19.93
C ILE A 147 23.41 5.43 21.17
N THR A 148 23.05 4.41 21.94
CA THR A 148 23.87 3.90 23.05
C THR A 148 24.50 2.58 22.64
N VAL A 149 25.84 2.52 22.74
CA VAL A 149 26.64 1.31 22.53
C VAL A 149 27.17 0.87 23.88
N ASP A 150 26.88 -0.38 24.27
CA ASP A 150 27.21 -0.95 25.57
C ASP A 150 27.73 -2.38 25.38
N PHE A 151 28.88 -2.72 25.95
CA PHE A 151 29.43 -4.08 25.86
C PHE A 151 30.51 -4.32 26.91
N TRP A 152 30.84 -5.60 27.12
CA TRP A 152 32.00 -6.01 27.89
C TRP A 152 33.15 -6.41 26.99
N TRP A 153 34.38 -6.07 27.38
CA TRP A 153 35.57 -6.48 26.66
C TRP A 153 36.68 -6.91 27.61
N ASN A 154 37.51 -7.87 27.18
CA ASN A 154 38.60 -8.38 28.01
C ASN A 154 39.96 -7.91 27.49
N ASP A 155 40.71 -7.23 28.37
CA ASP A 155 42.13 -6.98 28.20
C ASP A 155 42.92 -8.21 28.67
N ARG A 156 43.74 -8.78 27.79
CA ARG A 156 44.78 -9.72 28.20
C ARG A 156 46.13 -9.26 27.67
N ALA A 157 46.75 -8.38 28.46
CA ALA A 157 48.07 -7.81 28.19
C ALA A 157 48.12 -7.03 26.87
N LEU A 158 47.03 -6.33 26.55
CA LEU A 158 46.95 -5.44 25.39
C LEU A 158 47.70 -4.13 25.70
N ASP A 159 48.40 -3.61 24.69
CA ASP A 159 49.03 -2.30 24.70
C ASP A 159 48.12 -1.23 24.05
N ASP A 160 48.45 0.05 24.24
CA ASP A 160 47.77 1.14 23.55
C ASP A 160 47.87 0.98 22.03
N GLY A 161 46.73 1.03 21.35
CA GLY A 161 46.60 0.82 19.91
C GLY A 161 46.30 -0.63 19.50
N ASP A 162 46.26 -1.56 20.46
CA ASP A 162 46.08 -2.97 20.14
C ASP A 162 44.63 -3.37 19.91
N PHE A 163 43.65 -2.65 20.50
CA PHE A 163 42.25 -3.03 20.39
C PHE A 163 41.33 -1.84 20.17
N MET A 164 40.68 -1.81 19.01
CA MET A 164 40.08 -0.62 18.45
C MET A 164 38.60 -0.83 18.13
N LEU A 165 37.78 0.14 18.53
CA LEU A 165 36.36 0.24 18.19
C LEU A 165 36.17 1.21 17.03
N GLN A 166 35.34 0.83 16.06
CA GLN A 166 34.97 1.68 14.93
C GLN A 166 33.46 1.71 14.71
N TYR A 167 32.98 2.85 14.24
CA TYR A 167 31.59 3.07 13.86
C TYR A 167 31.48 3.40 12.36
N TYR A 168 30.42 2.90 11.74
CA TYR A 168 30.12 3.20 10.34
C TYR A 168 29.16 4.39 10.23
N ASP A 169 29.52 5.40 9.45
CA ASP A 169 28.74 6.64 9.25
C ASP A 169 27.86 6.61 7.98
N GLY A 170 27.65 5.44 7.39
CA GLY A 170 26.93 5.26 6.11
C GLY A 170 27.81 5.46 4.87
N SER A 171 29.08 5.84 5.03
CA SER A 171 30.04 6.04 3.94
C SER A 171 31.41 5.42 4.24
N SER A 172 31.91 5.61 5.46
CA SER A 172 33.24 5.23 5.93
C SER A 172 33.20 4.64 7.34
N TRP A 173 34.21 3.83 7.65
CA TRP A 173 34.49 3.38 9.00
C TRP A 173 35.39 4.38 9.70
N ASN A 174 34.91 4.94 10.81
CA ASN A 174 35.65 5.89 11.63
C ASN A 174 36.22 5.17 12.84
N THR A 175 37.54 5.24 13.03
CA THR A 175 38.17 4.82 14.29
C THR A 175 37.69 5.72 15.40
N HIS A 176 36.98 5.14 16.36
CA HIS A 176 36.31 5.86 17.41
C HIS A 176 37.11 5.84 18.72
N GLN A 177 37.45 4.64 19.19
CA GLN A 177 38.08 4.46 20.49
C GLN A 177 39.18 3.40 20.45
N ASP A 178 40.30 3.70 21.10
CA ASP A 178 41.29 2.72 21.56
C ASP A 178 40.84 2.22 22.94
N LEU A 179 40.44 0.96 23.04
CA LEU A 179 39.80 0.43 24.24
C LEU A 179 40.79 0.33 25.40
N ASN A 180 42.08 0.09 25.12
CA ASN A 180 43.09 0.04 26.18
C ASN A 180 43.39 1.42 26.79
N GLN A 181 43.21 2.50 26.01
CA GLN A 181 43.28 3.87 26.54
C GLN A 181 42.07 4.24 27.39
N GLU A 182 40.91 3.60 27.17
CA GLU A 182 39.71 3.83 27.98
C GLU A 182 39.83 3.16 29.35
N ALA A 183 40.21 1.88 29.36
CA ALA A 183 40.52 1.15 30.59
C ALA A 183 41.65 0.15 30.29
N SER A 184 42.65 0.08 31.16
CA SER A 184 43.80 -0.82 31.00
C SER A 184 43.99 -1.74 32.19
N GLY A 185 44.64 -2.87 31.94
CA GLY A 185 45.00 -3.88 32.91
C GLY A 185 44.15 -5.13 32.75
N ASN A 186 44.81 -6.29 32.84
CA ASN A 186 44.18 -7.58 32.54
C ASN A 186 42.83 -7.79 33.25
N GLY A 187 41.80 -8.10 32.48
CA GLY A 187 40.45 -8.37 33.00
C GLY A 187 39.34 -7.86 32.09
N TRP A 188 38.10 -8.11 32.51
CA TRP A 188 36.90 -7.61 31.85
C TRP A 188 36.64 -6.16 32.26
N HIS A 189 36.41 -5.33 31.26
CA HIS A 189 36.06 -3.92 31.37
C HIS A 189 34.70 -3.68 30.68
N HIS A 190 33.95 -2.72 31.20
CA HIS A 190 32.65 -2.35 30.65
C HIS A 190 32.81 -1.06 29.83
N TYR A 191 32.38 -1.10 28.57
CA TYR A 191 32.29 0.07 27.71
C TYR A 191 30.83 0.48 27.58
N THR A 192 30.57 1.78 27.74
CA THR A 192 29.25 2.34 27.51
C THR A 192 29.38 3.76 26.99
N GLU A 193 28.70 4.07 25.89
CA GLU A 193 28.74 5.39 25.28
C GLU A 193 27.41 5.75 24.63
N THR A 194 26.98 6.99 24.83
CA THR A 194 25.85 7.59 24.11
C THR A 194 26.36 8.53 23.03
N LEU A 195 26.16 8.14 21.77
CA LEU A 195 26.47 8.91 20.58
C LEU A 195 25.36 9.91 20.30
N THR A 196 25.69 11.20 20.29
CA THR A 196 24.79 12.28 19.86
C THR A 196 25.24 12.94 18.55
N ASP A 197 26.24 12.36 17.89
CA ASP A 197 26.78 12.88 16.64
C ASP A 197 25.93 12.38 15.47
N SER A 198 25.28 13.31 14.77
CA SER A 198 24.32 13.01 13.73
C SER A 198 24.91 12.35 12.48
N GLN A 199 26.25 12.30 12.34
CA GLN A 199 26.89 11.54 11.27
C GLN A 199 26.60 10.03 11.35
N TYR A 200 26.28 9.52 12.54
CA TYR A 200 25.98 8.10 12.77
C TYR A 200 24.47 7.79 12.69
N PHE A 201 23.61 8.79 12.52
CA PHE A 201 22.16 8.61 12.42
C PHE A 201 21.75 8.23 10.99
N VAL A 202 22.22 7.06 10.56
CA VAL A 202 22.07 6.53 9.20
C VAL A 202 21.28 5.22 9.19
N SER A 203 20.78 4.82 8.02
CA SER A 203 19.93 3.63 7.88
C SER A 203 20.66 2.31 8.06
N ASP A 204 21.99 2.35 8.02
CA ASP A 204 22.88 1.19 7.96
C ASP A 204 24.03 1.29 8.97
N PHE A 205 23.81 1.95 10.11
CA PHE A 205 24.80 2.07 11.18
C PHE A 205 25.30 0.69 11.62
N GLN A 206 26.61 0.58 11.84
CA GLN A 206 27.26 -0.64 12.30
C GLN A 206 28.41 -0.30 13.24
N ILE A 207 28.70 -1.24 14.14
CA ILE A 207 29.88 -1.20 15.00
C ILE A 207 30.79 -2.37 14.65
N ARG A 208 32.10 -2.17 14.78
CA ARG A 208 33.07 -3.25 14.62
C ARG A 208 34.29 -3.08 15.50
N TRP A 209 34.91 -4.22 15.79
CA TRP A 209 36.15 -4.31 16.53
C TRP A 209 37.23 -4.90 15.64
N PHE A 210 38.46 -4.43 15.84
CA PHE A 210 39.65 -5.08 15.34
C PHE A 210 40.75 -4.95 16.37
N ALA A 211 41.63 -5.94 16.39
CA ALA A 211 42.87 -5.89 17.11
C ALA A 211 44.04 -5.65 16.13
N ASP A 212 45.06 -4.92 16.55
CA ASP A 212 46.29 -4.72 15.79
C ASP A 212 47.47 -5.07 16.70
N ASN A 213 48.53 -5.64 16.13
CA ASN A 213 49.78 -5.95 16.83
C ASN A 213 49.70 -6.82 18.10
N VAL A 214 48.60 -7.53 18.35
CA VAL A 214 48.46 -8.49 19.46
C VAL A 214 49.41 -9.69 19.28
N TRP A 215 50.30 -9.88 20.26
CA TRP A 215 51.34 -10.91 20.25
C TRP A 215 50.85 -12.24 20.84
N SER A 216 51.63 -13.30 20.58
CA SER A 216 51.32 -14.61 21.15
C SER A 216 51.31 -14.57 22.68
N GLY A 217 50.16 -14.90 23.27
CA GLY A 217 49.92 -14.83 24.72
C GLY A 217 49.03 -13.66 25.15
N GLU A 218 48.76 -12.74 24.23
CA GLU A 218 47.80 -11.64 24.37
C GLU A 218 46.51 -12.00 23.60
N SER A 219 45.38 -11.47 24.03
CA SER A 219 44.08 -11.72 23.38
C SER A 219 43.09 -10.61 23.69
N ALA A 220 42.21 -10.30 22.74
CA ALA A 220 41.10 -9.38 22.93
C ALA A 220 39.78 -10.16 22.88
N HIS A 221 38.82 -9.79 23.74
CA HIS A 221 37.51 -10.43 23.78
C HIS A 221 36.39 -9.40 23.81
N VAL A 222 35.24 -9.73 23.24
CA VAL A 222 34.00 -8.93 23.28
C VAL A 222 32.85 -9.84 23.69
N ASP A 223 31.99 -9.33 24.56
CA ASP A 223 30.85 -10.06 25.09
C ASP A 223 29.70 -9.10 25.46
N GLU A 224 28.49 -9.64 25.59
CA GLU A 224 27.28 -8.94 26.04
C GLU A 224 27.03 -7.61 25.29
N VAL A 225 27.08 -7.64 23.95
CA VAL A 225 26.93 -6.43 23.14
C VAL A 225 25.47 -6.01 23.10
N THR A 226 25.20 -4.80 23.57
CA THR A 226 23.90 -4.14 23.50
C THR A 226 24.02 -2.83 22.73
N VAL A 227 23.12 -2.61 21.78
CA VAL A 227 22.97 -1.33 21.10
C VAL A 227 21.53 -0.89 21.22
N SER A 228 21.29 0.32 21.68
CA SER A 228 19.97 0.93 21.70
C SER A 228 19.99 2.31 21.08
N LYS A 229 18.82 2.85 20.77
CA LYS A 229 18.67 4.21 20.27
C LYS A 229 17.52 4.93 20.95
N ASP A 230 17.66 6.25 21.04
CA ASP A 230 16.65 7.16 21.55
C ASP A 230 16.24 8.12 20.45
N SER A 231 14.93 8.31 20.29
CA SER A 231 14.35 9.45 19.59
C SER A 231 13.49 10.26 20.56
N SER A 232 13.62 11.58 20.50
CA SER A 232 12.91 12.57 21.31
C SER A 232 11.45 12.74 20.87
N ALA A 233 11.07 12.14 19.74
CA ALA A 233 9.69 12.00 19.31
C ALA A 233 9.32 10.51 19.23
N SER A 234 8.27 10.12 19.97
CA SER A 234 7.52 8.91 19.64
C SER A 234 6.96 9.10 18.26
N VAL A 235 7.26 8.16 17.37
CA VAL A 235 6.83 8.19 16.00
C VAL A 235 5.77 7.13 15.81
N TYR A 236 4.55 7.55 15.53
CA TYR A 236 3.41 6.65 15.44
C TYR A 236 3.26 6.10 14.02
N SER A 237 2.89 4.82 13.91
CA SER A 237 2.59 4.20 12.63
C SER A 237 1.53 3.12 12.76
N LEU A 238 0.80 2.89 11.66
CA LEU A 238 -0.17 1.82 11.50
C LEU A 238 0.03 1.16 10.13
N ASP A 239 0.13 -0.16 10.12
CA ASP A 239 0.21 -0.99 8.91
C ASP A 239 -0.72 -2.18 9.09
N LEU A 240 -1.77 -2.24 8.25
CA LEU A 240 -2.78 -3.27 8.28
C LEU A 240 -3.04 -3.87 6.90
N ASN A 241 -3.12 -5.20 6.88
CA ASN A 241 -3.24 -6.00 5.66
C ASN A 241 -4.53 -6.81 5.68
N GLY A 242 -5.28 -6.79 4.58
CA GLY A 242 -6.49 -7.58 4.39
C GLY A 242 -6.46 -8.36 3.08
N SER A 243 -7.05 -9.56 3.08
CA SER A 243 -7.14 -10.42 1.90
C SER A 243 -8.58 -10.47 1.38
N PHE A 244 -8.73 -10.30 0.07
CA PHE A 244 -10.01 -10.27 -0.64
C PHE A 244 -9.98 -11.27 -1.78
N VAL A 245 -11.05 -12.04 -1.98
CA VAL A 245 -11.08 -13.11 -2.99
C VAL A 245 -12.02 -12.71 -4.12
N ILE A 246 -11.44 -12.42 -5.29
CA ILE A 246 -12.18 -12.18 -6.52
C ILE A 246 -12.69 -13.51 -7.07
N ASP A 247 -13.98 -13.57 -7.42
CA ASP A 247 -14.56 -14.74 -8.07
C ASP A 247 -14.11 -14.82 -9.54
N LEU A 248 -12.95 -15.42 -9.78
CA LEU A 248 -12.39 -15.62 -11.12
C LEU A 248 -13.22 -16.61 -11.98
N GLY A 249 -14.15 -17.36 -11.38
CA GLY A 249 -15.08 -18.21 -12.12
C GLY A 249 -16.18 -17.39 -12.80
N THR A 250 -16.65 -16.33 -12.12
CA THR A 250 -17.61 -15.36 -12.67
C THR A 250 -16.92 -14.28 -13.49
N TYR A 251 -15.70 -13.90 -13.12
CA TYR A 251 -14.91 -12.85 -13.77
C TYR A 251 -13.55 -13.40 -14.24
N PRO A 252 -13.50 -14.09 -15.38
CA PRO A 252 -12.25 -14.60 -15.93
C PRO A 252 -11.22 -13.48 -16.11
N PRO A 253 -9.91 -13.75 -15.90
CA PRO A 253 -8.85 -12.75 -16.06
C PRO A 253 -8.88 -11.98 -17.38
N GLU A 254 -9.26 -12.62 -18.48
CA GLU A 254 -9.38 -11.99 -19.80
C GLU A 254 -10.46 -10.90 -19.88
N ASP A 255 -11.46 -10.95 -19.00
CA ASP A 255 -12.57 -10.00 -18.97
C ASP A 255 -12.32 -8.84 -18.01
N ILE A 256 -11.35 -8.97 -17.10
CA ILE A 256 -11.00 -7.95 -16.11
C ILE A 256 -10.15 -6.85 -16.77
N LYS A 257 -10.68 -5.64 -16.75
CA LYS A 257 -10.03 -4.42 -17.23
C LYS A 257 -9.15 -3.80 -16.13
N SER A 258 -9.68 -3.72 -14.91
CA SER A 258 -9.02 -3.09 -13.76
C SER A 258 -9.64 -3.57 -12.45
N ILE A 259 -9.00 -3.24 -11.33
CA ILE A 259 -9.49 -3.55 -9.98
C ILE A 259 -9.58 -2.25 -9.19
N GLU A 260 -10.74 -1.97 -8.62
CA GLU A 260 -10.92 -0.84 -7.71
C GLU A 260 -10.85 -1.32 -6.27
N ILE A 261 -10.10 -0.61 -5.44
CA ILE A 261 -10.06 -0.76 -3.99
C ILE A 261 -10.73 0.47 -3.39
N TYR A 262 -11.65 0.25 -2.46
CA TYR A 262 -12.47 1.30 -1.87
C TYR A 262 -12.51 1.19 -0.36
N LEU A 263 -12.21 2.30 0.29
CA LEU A 263 -12.14 2.47 1.74
C LEU A 263 -13.12 3.57 2.17
N ARG A 264 -13.94 3.27 3.17
CA ARG A 264 -14.68 4.25 3.97
C ARG A 264 -14.14 4.23 5.38
N PHE A 265 -13.55 5.34 5.78
CA PHE A 265 -12.84 5.43 7.06
C PHE A 265 -12.99 6.81 7.69
N ARG A 266 -12.54 6.94 8.94
CA ARG A 266 -12.27 8.21 9.59
C ARG A 266 -11.03 8.07 10.46
N ALA A 267 -10.24 9.13 10.53
CA ALA A 267 -9.14 9.28 11.47
C ALA A 267 -9.44 10.45 12.41
N ASP A 268 -8.92 10.40 13.63
CA ASP A 268 -9.03 11.51 14.59
C ASP A 268 -7.91 12.55 14.46
N ASP A 269 -6.93 12.32 13.57
CA ASP A 269 -5.98 13.31 13.08
C ASP A 269 -6.15 13.57 11.57
N ALA A 270 -6.10 14.85 11.20
CA ALA A 270 -6.17 15.34 9.83
C ALA A 270 -4.79 15.70 9.25
N GLY A 271 -3.72 15.53 10.02
CA GLY A 271 -2.33 15.65 9.58
C GLY A 271 -1.83 14.42 8.81
N GLU A 272 -2.54 13.30 8.95
CA GLU A 272 -2.12 12.00 8.42
C GLU A 272 -2.26 11.87 6.90
N ASN A 273 -1.52 10.90 6.33
CA ASN A 273 -1.65 10.52 4.93
C ASN A 273 -1.81 9.01 4.75
N TRP A 274 -3.05 8.57 4.54
CA TRP A 274 -3.37 7.16 4.40
C TRP A 274 -3.19 6.67 2.98
N ILE A 275 -2.44 5.57 2.80
CA ILE A 275 -2.13 5.02 1.48
C ILE A 275 -2.63 3.59 1.37
N LEU A 276 -3.31 3.32 0.25
CA LEU A 276 -3.65 1.97 -0.18
C LEU A 276 -2.54 1.41 -1.09
N LYS A 277 -2.05 0.22 -0.74
CA LYS A 277 -1.10 -0.57 -1.54
C LYS A 277 -1.68 -1.97 -1.75
N ALA A 278 -1.19 -2.71 -2.73
CA ALA A 278 -1.50 -4.13 -2.90
C ALA A 278 -0.21 -4.95 -3.01
N TYR A 279 -0.26 -6.23 -2.62
CA TYR A 279 0.90 -7.11 -2.70
C TYR A 279 1.22 -7.46 -4.15
N ASN A 280 2.40 -7.05 -4.61
CA ASN A 280 2.85 -7.34 -5.97
C ASN A 280 3.63 -8.66 -6.00
N LEU A 281 3.09 -9.65 -6.70
CA LEU A 281 3.63 -11.01 -6.81
C LEU A 281 4.99 -11.05 -7.53
N VAL A 282 5.26 -10.09 -8.41
CA VAL A 282 6.52 -10.05 -9.19
C VAL A 282 7.66 -9.52 -8.34
N THR A 283 7.41 -8.47 -7.55
CA THR A 283 8.43 -7.84 -6.69
C THR A 283 8.43 -8.36 -5.26
N SER A 284 7.45 -9.20 -4.89
CA SER A 284 7.26 -9.75 -3.54
C SER A 284 7.16 -8.68 -2.45
N THR A 285 6.57 -7.52 -2.77
CA THR A 285 6.39 -6.41 -1.83
C THR A 285 5.09 -5.65 -2.10
N TYR A 286 4.58 -4.93 -1.09
CA TYR A 286 3.43 -4.05 -1.24
C TYR A 286 3.79 -2.82 -2.08
N SER A 287 2.96 -2.52 -3.07
CA SER A 287 3.19 -1.43 -4.02
C SER A 287 1.87 -0.78 -4.44
N ASN A 288 1.95 0.48 -4.85
CA ASN A 288 0.89 1.22 -5.54
C ASN A 288 1.26 1.53 -7.00
N VAL A 289 2.28 0.86 -7.56
CA VAL A 289 2.67 1.03 -8.97
C VAL A 289 1.56 0.49 -9.88
N GLY A 290 1.12 1.30 -10.84
CA GLY A 290 0.00 0.97 -11.74
C GLY A 290 -1.37 1.37 -11.19
N PHE A 291 -1.41 2.02 -10.03
CA PHE A 291 -2.61 2.65 -9.50
C PHE A 291 -2.83 3.99 -10.20
N ASN A 292 -4.09 4.40 -10.35
CA ASN A 292 -4.46 5.69 -10.92
C ASN A 292 -4.03 6.90 -10.08
N SER A 293 -3.72 6.69 -8.79
CA SER A 293 -3.17 7.70 -7.88
C SER A 293 -2.25 7.03 -6.84
N THR A 294 -1.18 7.74 -6.47
CA THR A 294 -0.20 7.32 -5.44
C THR A 294 -0.02 8.34 -4.33
N GLU A 295 -0.78 9.45 -4.34
CA GLU A 295 -0.58 10.57 -3.39
C GLU A 295 -1.06 10.27 -1.97
N GLY A 296 -1.88 9.24 -1.79
CA GLY A 296 -2.55 8.92 -0.52
C GLY A 296 -3.83 9.72 -0.32
N TYR A 297 -4.28 9.79 0.93
CA TYR A 297 -5.47 10.53 1.33
C TYR A 297 -5.31 11.17 2.71
N THR A 298 -5.48 12.49 2.77
CA THR A 298 -5.51 13.27 4.02
C THR A 298 -6.94 13.33 4.60
N PRO A 299 -7.18 12.85 5.83
CA PRO A 299 -8.51 12.81 6.46
C PRO A 299 -9.13 14.19 6.74
N THR A 300 -10.46 14.25 6.83
CA THR A 300 -11.22 15.47 7.16
C THR A 300 -11.78 15.49 8.59
N LEU A 301 -11.35 14.55 9.46
CA LEU A 301 -11.92 14.20 10.78
C LEU A 301 -13.35 13.61 10.74
N GLY A 302 -14.01 13.70 9.58
CA GLY A 302 -15.30 13.08 9.30
C GLY A 302 -15.17 11.67 8.74
N TRP A 303 -16.28 11.11 8.27
CA TRP A 303 -16.24 9.91 7.45
C TRP A 303 -15.85 10.28 6.03
N ASP A 304 -14.69 9.79 5.61
CA ASP A 304 -14.09 10.00 4.31
C ASP A 304 -14.23 8.77 3.42
N TYR A 305 -14.00 9.00 2.13
CA TYR A 305 -14.02 7.96 1.10
C TYR A 305 -12.73 8.05 0.29
N TYR A 306 -11.98 6.96 0.27
CA TYR A 306 -10.75 6.84 -0.48
C TYR A 306 -10.84 5.65 -1.45
N ALA A 307 -10.60 5.92 -2.73
CA ALA A 307 -10.70 4.93 -3.79
C ALA A 307 -9.47 5.02 -4.70
N VAL A 308 -8.94 3.86 -5.07
CA VAL A 308 -7.86 3.73 -6.05
C VAL A 308 -8.19 2.62 -7.03
N GLU A 309 -7.75 2.76 -8.27
CA GLU A 309 -7.97 1.78 -9.33
C GLU A 309 -6.62 1.30 -9.86
N ILE A 310 -6.39 -0.01 -9.86
CA ILE A 310 -5.23 -0.65 -10.49
C ILE A 310 -5.54 -0.77 -11.99
N THR A 311 -5.06 0.20 -12.76
CA THR A 311 -5.38 0.33 -14.20
C THR A 311 -4.39 -0.42 -15.08
N ASP A 312 -3.14 -0.54 -14.64
CA ASP A 312 -2.07 -1.20 -15.39
C ASP A 312 -1.42 -2.33 -14.57
N GLY A 313 -1.28 -3.50 -15.19
CA GLY A 313 -0.60 -4.64 -14.56
C GLY A 313 -1.33 -5.22 -13.35
N TRP A 314 -2.65 -5.12 -13.29
CA TRP A 314 -3.47 -5.66 -12.20
C TRP A 314 -3.20 -7.15 -11.95
N GLN A 315 -2.81 -7.91 -12.99
CA GLN A 315 -2.47 -9.34 -12.90
C GLN A 315 -1.28 -9.60 -11.96
N ASN A 316 -0.42 -8.61 -11.74
CA ASN A 316 0.71 -8.72 -10.80
C ASN A 316 0.25 -8.70 -9.34
N TYR A 317 -1.02 -8.35 -9.07
CA TYR A 317 -1.58 -8.19 -7.73
C TYR A 317 -2.63 -9.25 -7.37
N VAL A 318 -3.01 -10.12 -8.31
CA VAL A 318 -4.03 -11.15 -8.11
C VAL A 318 -3.42 -12.53 -8.22
N GLN A 319 -3.58 -13.32 -7.16
CA GLN A 319 -3.12 -14.70 -7.09
C GLN A 319 -3.98 -15.62 -7.98
N GLY A 320 -3.49 -16.84 -8.25
CA GLY A 320 -4.17 -17.79 -9.13
C GLY A 320 -5.54 -18.28 -8.61
N ASP A 321 -5.84 -18.06 -7.33
CA ASP A 321 -7.13 -18.35 -6.70
C ASP A 321 -8.06 -17.12 -6.61
N GLY A 322 -7.62 -15.97 -7.14
CA GLY A 322 -8.36 -14.71 -7.08
C GLY A 322 -8.05 -13.84 -5.88
N THR A 323 -7.16 -14.27 -4.98
CA THR A 323 -6.79 -13.48 -3.80
C THR A 323 -6.01 -12.23 -4.20
N ILE A 324 -6.43 -11.08 -3.67
CA ILE A 324 -5.68 -9.83 -3.65
C ILE A 324 -5.45 -9.41 -2.20
N ASP A 325 -4.20 -9.13 -1.86
CA ASP A 325 -3.82 -8.64 -0.53
C ASP A 325 -3.64 -7.12 -0.61
N VAL A 326 -4.42 -6.39 0.19
CA VAL A 326 -4.44 -4.94 0.24
C VAL A 326 -3.90 -4.48 1.58
N LYS A 327 -3.04 -3.47 1.54
CA LYS A 327 -2.47 -2.78 2.70
C LYS A 327 -3.04 -1.37 2.80
N LEU A 328 -3.47 -1.00 3.99
CA LEU A 328 -3.64 0.39 4.40
C LEU A 328 -2.47 0.73 5.32
N VAL A 329 -1.76 1.81 5.00
CA VAL A 329 -0.58 2.23 5.77
C VAL A 329 -0.62 3.74 5.93
N ASP A 330 -0.25 4.21 7.12
CA ASP A 330 0.08 5.62 7.28
C ASP A 330 1.46 5.91 6.64
N GLU A 331 1.50 6.92 5.78
CA GLU A 331 2.73 7.47 5.21
C GLU A 331 2.93 8.89 5.72
N GLY A 332 3.29 9.01 6.99
CA GLY A 332 3.48 10.33 7.58
C GLY A 332 3.89 10.29 9.03
N VAL A 333 4.87 9.45 9.37
CA VAL A 333 5.36 9.27 10.75
C VAL A 333 5.43 10.58 11.54
N ASP A 334 4.51 10.75 12.49
CA ASP A 334 4.41 11.96 13.31
C ASP A 334 4.31 11.66 14.81
N SER A 335 4.25 12.72 15.60
CA SER A 335 4.31 12.68 17.07
C SER A 335 2.95 12.49 17.76
N ILE A 336 1.87 12.37 17.01
CA ILE A 336 0.49 12.25 17.47
C ILE A 336 0.05 10.82 17.16
N GLN A 337 -0.53 10.15 18.16
CA GLN A 337 -1.10 8.83 17.94
C GLN A 337 -2.47 8.98 17.28
N THR A 338 -2.65 8.38 16.12
CA THR A 338 -3.93 8.37 15.42
C THR A 338 -4.75 7.10 15.68
N GLU A 339 -6.06 7.28 15.87
CA GLU A 339 -7.08 6.23 15.83
C GLU A 339 -7.80 6.26 14.48
N VAL A 340 -7.72 5.16 13.73
CA VAL A 340 -8.46 4.95 12.48
C VAL A 340 -9.66 4.05 12.73
N ARG A 341 -10.80 4.41 12.15
CA ARG A 341 -12.01 3.60 12.14
C ARG A 341 -12.41 3.28 10.71
N ILE A 342 -12.52 1.99 10.40
CA ILE A 342 -12.86 1.48 9.07
C ILE A 342 -14.28 0.92 9.11
N ASP A 343 -15.18 1.50 8.33
CA ASP A 343 -16.57 1.04 8.17
C ASP A 343 -16.74 0.18 6.92
N PHE A 344 -15.88 0.39 5.92
CA PHE A 344 -15.87 -0.45 4.74
C PHE A 344 -14.49 -0.50 4.11
N LEU A 345 -14.02 -1.69 3.79
CA LEU A 345 -12.90 -1.90 2.89
C LEU A 345 -13.20 -3.09 1.97
N GLY A 346 -13.06 -2.89 0.67
CA GLY A 346 -13.33 -3.93 -0.31
C GLY A 346 -12.65 -3.68 -1.64
N ALA A 347 -12.54 -4.75 -2.42
CA ALA A 347 -12.08 -4.72 -3.79
C ALA A 347 -13.22 -5.10 -4.73
N ARG A 348 -13.22 -4.59 -5.96
CA ARG A 348 -14.13 -5.05 -7.01
C ARG A 348 -13.46 -5.00 -8.37
N VAL A 349 -13.88 -5.88 -9.27
CA VAL A 349 -13.38 -5.88 -10.63
C VAL A 349 -14.22 -4.95 -11.48
N LYS A 350 -13.58 -4.30 -12.44
CA LYS A 350 -14.22 -3.66 -13.58
C LYS A 350 -13.93 -4.49 -14.81
N THR A 351 -14.96 -4.97 -15.48
CA THR A 351 -14.80 -5.70 -16.74
C THR A 351 -14.92 -4.79 -17.95
N TYR A 352 -14.56 -5.29 -19.13
CA TYR A 352 -14.91 -4.64 -20.40
C TYR A 352 -16.44 -4.60 -20.60
N GLY A 353 -16.89 -3.63 -21.39
CA GLY A 353 -18.29 -3.46 -21.77
C GLY A 353 -18.82 -2.05 -21.55
N THR A 354 -20.07 -1.83 -21.93
CA THR A 354 -20.79 -0.56 -21.78
C THR A 354 -22.17 -0.81 -21.17
N ARG A 355 -22.53 0.00 -20.17
CA ARG A 355 -23.89 0.03 -19.59
C ARG A 355 -24.63 1.27 -20.05
N CYS A 356 -25.74 1.10 -20.77
CA CYS A 356 -26.66 2.18 -21.12
C CYS A 356 -27.94 2.08 -20.27
N THR A 357 -28.39 3.18 -19.67
CA THR A 357 -29.67 3.21 -18.94
C THR A 357 -30.72 3.94 -19.75
N PHE A 358 -31.72 3.20 -20.22
CA PHE A 358 -32.81 3.74 -21.04
C PHE A 358 -34.04 4.00 -20.17
N GLN A 359 -34.74 5.10 -20.47
CA GLN A 359 -36.00 5.43 -19.84
C GLN A 359 -37.05 5.74 -20.90
N ASN A 360 -38.25 5.18 -20.73
CA ASN A 360 -39.42 5.51 -21.53
C ASN A 360 -40.33 6.46 -20.75
N VAL A 361 -40.29 7.74 -21.09
CA VAL A 361 -41.16 8.77 -20.51
C VAL A 361 -42.47 8.95 -21.30
N GLY A 362 -42.65 8.16 -22.37
CA GLY A 362 -43.85 8.12 -23.20
C GLY A 362 -44.98 7.27 -22.61
N GLY A 363 -46.15 7.40 -23.22
CA GLY A 363 -47.38 6.69 -22.82
C GLY A 363 -47.57 5.30 -23.45
N LEU A 364 -46.63 4.87 -24.29
CA LEU A 364 -46.69 3.59 -25.02
C LEU A 364 -45.43 2.78 -24.77
N THR A 365 -45.53 1.44 -24.80
CA THR A 365 -44.35 0.57 -24.81
C THR A 365 -43.53 0.83 -26.08
N VAL A 366 -42.23 1.02 -25.91
CA VAL A 366 -41.28 1.23 -27.01
C VAL A 366 -40.42 0.00 -27.23
N HIS A 367 -40.03 -0.23 -28.47
CA HIS A 367 -39.10 -1.28 -28.86
C HIS A 367 -37.83 -0.61 -29.43
N LEU A 368 -36.71 -0.76 -28.74
CA LEU A 368 -35.41 -0.25 -29.17
C LEU A 368 -34.73 -1.30 -30.05
N VAL A 369 -34.31 -0.87 -31.25
CA VAL A 369 -33.83 -1.77 -32.32
C VAL A 369 -32.38 -1.53 -32.73
N SER A 370 -31.83 -0.33 -32.46
CA SER A 370 -30.40 -0.09 -32.70
C SER A 370 -29.81 0.88 -31.69
N LEU A 371 -28.55 0.61 -31.34
CA LEU A 371 -27.69 1.46 -30.53
C LEU A 371 -26.50 1.88 -31.40
N TRP A 372 -26.11 3.14 -31.31
CA TRP A 372 -24.99 3.70 -32.05
C TRP A 372 -24.01 4.33 -31.08
N ILE A 373 -22.73 4.04 -31.26
CA ILE A 373 -21.62 4.67 -30.55
C ILE A 373 -20.78 5.39 -31.60
N THR A 374 -20.71 6.71 -31.49
CA THR A 374 -20.05 7.56 -32.49
C THR A 374 -19.10 8.54 -31.82
N ASN A 375 -17.86 8.64 -32.31
CA ASN A 375 -16.97 9.77 -32.03
C ASN A 375 -16.56 10.44 -33.36
N SER A 376 -15.49 11.24 -33.37
CA SER A 376 -15.03 11.92 -34.59
C SER A 376 -14.42 11.01 -35.65
N THR A 377 -14.06 9.77 -35.31
CA THR A 377 -13.31 8.85 -36.18
C THR A 377 -13.98 7.49 -36.39
N ASP A 378 -14.89 7.10 -35.51
CA ASP A 378 -15.53 5.80 -35.48
C ASP A 378 -17.04 5.92 -35.22
N HIS A 379 -17.80 5.13 -35.95
CA HIS A 379 -19.26 5.18 -36.00
C HIS A 379 -19.79 3.74 -36.05
N GLN A 380 -20.02 3.14 -34.89
CA GLN A 380 -20.46 1.76 -34.78
C GLN A 380 -21.95 1.66 -34.50
N ARG A 381 -22.62 0.73 -35.19
CA ARG A 381 -24.04 0.38 -34.99
C ARG A 381 -24.12 -1.03 -34.42
N TYR A 382 -24.89 -1.17 -33.37
CA TYR A 382 -25.22 -2.43 -32.72
C TYR A 382 -26.72 -2.68 -32.82
N ASP A 383 -27.09 -3.89 -33.26
CA ASP A 383 -28.46 -4.34 -33.17
C ASP A 383 -28.79 -4.68 -31.71
N ILE A 384 -29.94 -4.18 -31.25
CA ILE A 384 -30.47 -4.41 -29.91
C ILE A 384 -31.94 -4.82 -30.01
N ASN A 385 -32.47 -5.49 -29.01
CA ASN A 385 -33.86 -5.93 -28.97
C ASN A 385 -34.40 -5.74 -27.55
N ILE A 386 -34.88 -4.53 -27.26
CA ILE A 386 -35.28 -4.13 -25.91
C ILE A 386 -36.68 -3.54 -25.92
N TYR A 387 -37.58 -4.10 -25.12
CA TYR A 387 -38.88 -3.51 -24.85
C TYR A 387 -38.85 -2.73 -23.54
N LEU A 388 -39.38 -1.51 -23.55
CA LEU A 388 -39.55 -0.66 -22.36
C LEU A 388 -41.02 -0.24 -22.26
N ASN A 389 -41.68 -0.62 -21.18
CA ASN A 389 -43.04 -0.20 -20.90
C ASN A 389 -43.10 1.30 -20.58
N SER A 390 -44.31 1.85 -20.57
CA SER A 390 -44.51 3.25 -20.18
C SER A 390 -43.98 3.49 -18.76
N ALA A 391 -43.23 4.59 -18.59
CA ALA A 391 -42.54 4.97 -17.35
C ALA A 391 -41.46 3.99 -16.85
N GLU A 392 -41.07 2.99 -17.64
CA GLU A 392 -40.00 2.05 -17.27
C GLU A 392 -38.61 2.69 -17.46
N THR A 393 -37.73 2.43 -16.49
CA THR A 393 -36.28 2.68 -16.60
C THR A 393 -35.57 1.34 -16.52
N LYS A 394 -34.66 1.07 -17.46
CA LYS A 394 -33.99 -0.23 -17.57
C LYS A 394 -32.51 -0.07 -17.94
N PRO A 395 -31.58 -0.67 -17.17
CA PRO A 395 -30.19 -0.79 -17.59
C PRO A 395 -30.05 -1.88 -18.66
N TYR A 396 -29.15 -1.65 -19.62
CA TYR A 396 -28.81 -2.58 -20.68
C TYR A 396 -27.29 -2.68 -20.79
N LEU A 397 -26.79 -3.91 -20.74
CA LEU A 397 -25.37 -4.25 -20.70
C LEU A 397 -24.95 -4.88 -22.02
N ARG A 398 -23.79 -4.47 -22.53
CA ARG A 398 -23.13 -5.03 -23.69
C ARG A 398 -21.63 -5.12 -23.43
N ASP A 399 -21.11 -6.33 -23.32
CA ASP A 399 -19.69 -6.66 -23.14
C ASP A 399 -18.84 -6.34 -24.38
N ASP A 400 -19.42 -6.47 -25.57
CA ASP A 400 -18.78 -6.22 -26.87
C ASP A 400 -18.66 -4.74 -27.26
N ILE A 401 -19.12 -3.81 -26.42
CA ILE A 401 -19.06 -2.37 -26.68
C ILE A 401 -18.02 -1.72 -25.76
N THR A 402 -17.02 -1.07 -26.35
CA THR A 402 -16.07 -0.20 -25.64
C THR A 402 -16.36 1.25 -25.99
N LEU A 403 -16.45 2.13 -24.98
CA LEU A 403 -16.64 3.55 -25.22
C LEU A 403 -15.33 4.18 -25.75
N PRO A 404 -15.40 5.06 -26.76
CA PRO A 404 -14.22 5.76 -27.24
C PRO A 404 -13.66 6.70 -26.18
N THR A 405 -12.33 6.90 -26.19
CA THR A 405 -11.68 7.94 -25.37
C THR A 405 -12.02 9.33 -25.92
N GLY A 406 -12.33 10.28 -25.04
CA GLY A 406 -12.69 11.65 -25.39
C GLY A 406 -14.16 11.79 -25.80
N GLY A 407 -14.51 12.89 -26.48
CA GLY A 407 -15.91 13.19 -26.84
C GLY A 407 -16.56 12.11 -27.71
N TYR A 408 -17.65 11.51 -27.21
CA TYR A 408 -18.47 10.53 -27.92
C TYR A 408 -19.96 10.83 -27.80
N THR A 409 -20.76 10.16 -28.63
CA THR A 409 -22.21 10.22 -28.61
C THR A 409 -22.78 8.81 -28.67
N VAL A 410 -23.72 8.52 -27.78
CA VAL A 410 -24.53 7.32 -27.79
C VAL A 410 -25.92 7.67 -28.29
N LYS A 411 -26.40 6.96 -29.30
CA LYS A 411 -27.74 7.18 -29.87
C LYS A 411 -28.51 5.87 -29.91
N VAL A 412 -29.73 5.87 -29.41
CA VAL A 412 -30.63 4.71 -29.49
C VAL A 412 -31.81 5.04 -30.39
N VAL A 413 -32.27 4.06 -31.17
CA VAL A 413 -33.35 4.19 -32.15
C VAL A 413 -34.44 3.17 -31.86
N THR A 414 -35.68 3.63 -31.85
CA THR A 414 -36.88 2.80 -31.73
C THR A 414 -37.27 2.18 -33.08
N GLU A 415 -38.07 1.10 -33.06
CA GLU A 415 -38.64 0.49 -34.26
C GLU A 415 -39.45 1.49 -35.11
N ARG A 416 -40.10 2.46 -34.47
CA ARG A 416 -40.86 3.53 -35.17
C ARG A 416 -39.97 4.70 -35.61
N GLY A 417 -38.68 4.69 -35.30
CA GLY A 417 -37.68 5.65 -35.79
C GLY A 417 -37.44 6.88 -34.90
N ASN A 418 -38.06 6.95 -33.72
CA ASN A 418 -37.70 7.94 -32.70
C ASN A 418 -36.32 7.65 -32.12
N THR A 419 -35.61 8.70 -31.70
CA THR A 419 -34.23 8.59 -31.24
C THR A 419 -33.99 9.34 -29.95
N ALA A 420 -33.17 8.77 -29.07
CA ALA A 420 -32.57 9.48 -27.95
C ALA A 420 -31.06 9.52 -28.11
N VAL A 421 -30.44 10.60 -27.63
CA VAL A 421 -29.02 10.87 -27.78
C VAL A 421 -28.44 11.25 -26.43
N TYR A 422 -27.28 10.70 -26.11
CA TYR A 422 -26.45 11.04 -24.97
C TYR A 422 -25.07 11.45 -25.49
N SER A 423 -24.50 12.52 -24.95
CA SER A 423 -23.14 12.95 -25.28
C SER A 423 -22.26 12.77 -24.04
N GLY A 424 -21.17 12.03 -24.18
CA GLY A 424 -20.18 11.81 -23.13
C GLY A 424 -18.81 12.31 -23.56
N SER A 425 -17.87 12.35 -22.62
CA SER A 425 -16.51 12.81 -22.82
C SER A 425 -15.50 12.01 -22.02
#